data_AF-A0A1E3X7L0-F1
#
_entry.id   AF-A0A1E3X7L0-F1
#
_cell.length_a   1.000
_cell.length_b   1.000
_cell.length_c   1.000
_cell.angle_alpha   90.00
_cell.angle_beta   90.00
_cell.angle_gamma   90.00
#
_symmetry.space_group_name_H-M   'P 1'
#
loop_
_entity.id
_entity.type
_entity.pdbx_description
1 polymer ?
#
loop_
_entity_poly.entity_id
_entity_poly.type
_entity_poly.pdbx_seq_one_letter_code
_entity_poly.pdbx_strand_id
1 'polypeptide(L)'
;MIICREKSLKKEVKYRLIKHISFLKNELEDYETFVNLTYEEYDQERNKRRNVERWVENIVNSSIDIARIILVSEGLNLPDTYKELINSLSCIPNFNDVNSKKLSGWVKLRNIMVHEYLDIRWSSIKEFISESKPLYENFLKSVKKYLELRTDKK
;
A
#
# COMPACT_ATOMS: atom_id res chain seq x y z
N MET A 1 -23.91 1.75 20.18
CA MET A 1 -22.45 1.57 20.19
C MET A 1 -22.17 0.08 19.98
N ILE A 2 -21.99 -0.35 18.74
CA ILE A 2 -21.74 -1.76 18.43
C ILE A 2 -20.30 -2.05 18.87
N ILE A 3 -20.15 -2.72 20.00
CA ILE A 3 -18.89 -3.33 20.40
C ILE A 3 -18.64 -4.46 19.40
N CYS A 4 -17.88 -4.19 18.34
CA CYS A 4 -17.36 -5.24 17.47
C CYS A 4 -16.43 -6.11 18.30
N ARG A 5 -16.94 -7.26 18.76
CA ARG A 5 -16.13 -8.32 19.36
C ARG A 5 -14.91 -8.57 18.47
N GLU A 6 -13.72 -8.43 19.04
CA GLU A 6 -12.44 -8.76 18.41
C GLU A 6 -12.38 -10.28 18.15
N LYS A 7 -13.06 -10.74 17.10
CA LYS A 7 -12.95 -12.12 16.61
C LYS A 7 -11.57 -12.32 15.99
N SER A 8 -10.99 -13.49 16.26
CA SER A 8 -9.77 -13.93 15.59
C SER A 8 -10.01 -14.10 14.09
N LEU A 9 -8.99 -13.77 13.28
CA LEU A 9 -9.04 -13.96 11.84
C LEU A 9 -9.10 -15.44 11.49
N LYS A 10 -9.92 -15.80 10.49
CA LYS A 10 -9.88 -17.14 9.90
C LYS A 10 -8.47 -17.44 9.41
N LYS A 11 -8.00 -18.68 9.60
CA LYS A 11 -6.62 -19.11 9.26
C LYS A 11 -6.23 -18.76 7.82
N GLU A 12 -7.13 -18.93 6.86
CA GLU A 12 -6.90 -18.61 5.45
C GLU A 12 -6.71 -17.11 5.21
N VAL A 13 -7.55 -16.27 5.82
CA VAL A 13 -7.46 -14.81 5.73
C VAL A 13 -6.17 -14.32 6.34
N LYS A 14 -5.80 -14.87 7.50
CA LYS A 14 -4.53 -14.60 8.16
C LYS A 14 -3.34 -14.92 7.26
N TYR A 15 -3.33 -16.10 6.65
CA TYR A 15 -2.26 -16.52 5.73
C TYR A 15 -2.13 -15.59 4.52
N ARG A 16 -3.26 -15.19 3.92
CA ARG A 16 -3.27 -14.22 2.81
C ARG A 16 -2.70 -12.87 3.24
N LEU A 17 -3.12 -12.36 4.40
CA LEU A 17 -2.61 -11.10 4.93
C LEU A 17 -1.10 -11.15 5.16
N ILE A 18 -0.59 -12.22 5.78
CA ILE A 18 0.86 -12.43 6.00
C ILE A 18 1.63 -12.44 4.68
N LYS A 19 1.11 -13.08 3.63
CA LYS A 19 1.74 -13.09 2.31
C LYS A 19 1.90 -11.67 1.74
N HIS A 20 0.84 -10.85 1.79
CA HIS A 20 0.93 -9.48 1.30
C HIS A 20 1.82 -8.58 2.17
N ILE A 21 1.82 -8.77 3.50
CA ILE A 21 2.76 -8.09 4.41
C ILE A 21 4.20 -8.40 4.02
N SER A 22 4.53 -9.68 3.80
CA SER A 22 5.88 -10.09 3.41
C SER A 22 6.26 -9.54 2.04
N PHE A 23 5.34 -9.60 1.08
CA PHE A 23 5.56 -9.04 -0.25
C PHE A 23 5.83 -7.53 -0.19
N LEU A 24 4.94 -6.77 0.47
CA LEU A 24 5.13 -5.33 0.63
C LEU A 24 6.45 -5.02 1.32
N LYS A 25 6.80 -5.74 2.41
CA LYS A 25 8.08 -5.55 3.10
C LYS A 25 9.27 -5.69 2.16
N ASN A 26 9.29 -6.73 1.33
CA ASN A 26 10.38 -6.96 0.37
C ASN A 26 10.47 -5.82 -0.65
N GLU A 27 9.34 -5.36 -1.20
CA GLU A 27 9.35 -4.20 -2.10
C GLU A 27 9.85 -2.92 -1.38
N LEU A 28 9.58 -2.75 -0.07
CA LEU A 28 10.12 -1.61 0.68
C LEU A 28 11.64 -1.70 0.91
N GLU A 29 12.26 -2.88 0.80
CA GLU A 29 13.72 -3.03 0.88
C GLU A 29 14.41 -2.47 -0.39
N ASP A 30 13.70 -2.47 -1.53
CA ASP A 30 14.21 -1.99 -2.81
C ASP A 30 14.22 -0.45 -2.96
N TYR A 31 13.77 0.33 -1.96
CA TYR A 31 13.82 1.81 -2.04
C TYR A 31 15.21 2.34 -2.35
N GLU A 32 16.25 1.74 -1.75
CA GLU A 32 17.63 2.17 -1.93
C GLU A 32 18.10 2.02 -3.38
N THR A 33 17.48 1.11 -4.14
CA THR A 33 17.74 0.92 -5.58
C THR A 33 17.24 2.10 -6.41
N PHE A 34 16.18 2.79 -5.96
CA PHE A 34 15.49 3.82 -6.74
C PHE A 34 15.65 5.24 -6.19
N VAL A 35 16.10 5.41 -4.95
CA VAL A 35 16.20 6.73 -4.30
C VAL A 35 17.03 7.74 -5.11
N ASN A 36 18.10 7.26 -5.74
CA ASN A 36 19.02 8.06 -6.54
C ASN A 36 18.68 8.08 -8.04
N LEU A 37 17.56 7.49 -8.46
CA LEU A 37 17.16 7.47 -9.86
C LEU A 37 17.02 8.91 -10.38
N THR A 38 17.68 9.17 -11.51
CA THR A 38 17.65 10.44 -12.24
C THR A 38 16.65 10.40 -13.39
N TYR A 39 16.28 11.58 -13.90
CA TYR A 39 15.41 11.67 -15.08
C TYR A 39 16.07 11.04 -16.31
N GLU A 40 17.37 11.25 -16.50
CA GLU A 40 18.08 10.75 -17.66
C GLU A 40 18.14 9.22 -17.69
N GLU A 41 18.42 8.59 -16.54
CA GLU A 41 18.33 7.12 -16.41
C GLU A 41 16.91 6.62 -16.65
N TYR A 42 15.89 7.31 -16.15
CA TYR A 42 14.49 6.95 -16.36
C TYR A 42 14.06 7.10 -17.84
N ASP A 43 14.55 8.11 -18.54
CA ASP A 43 14.17 8.37 -19.92
C ASP A 43 14.90 7.46 -20.91
N GLN A 44 16.22 7.33 -20.73
CA GLN A 44 17.12 6.65 -21.67
C GLN A 44 17.27 5.15 -21.37
N GLU A 45 17.20 4.72 -20.11
CA GLU A 45 17.36 3.31 -19.74
C GLU A 45 16.02 2.61 -19.54
N ARG A 46 15.49 2.05 -20.64
CA ARG A 46 14.20 1.35 -20.66
C ARG A 46 14.03 0.30 -19.56
N ASN A 47 15.10 -0.41 -19.19
CA ASN A 47 15.05 -1.42 -18.12
C ASN A 47 14.88 -0.78 -16.74
N LYS A 48 15.62 0.29 -16.43
CA LYS A 48 15.46 1.03 -15.17
C LYS A 48 14.06 1.63 -15.06
N ARG A 49 13.56 2.23 -16.15
CA ARG A 49 12.18 2.74 -16.22
C ARG A 49 11.15 1.66 -15.88
N ARG A 50 11.18 0.53 -16.59
CA ARG A 50 10.22 -0.56 -16.36
C ARG A 50 10.31 -1.11 -14.94
N ASN A 51 11.52 -1.18 -14.39
CA ASN A 51 11.74 -1.70 -13.05
C ASN A 51 11.12 -0.78 -11.99
N VAL A 52 11.43 0.52 -12.03
CA VAL A 52 10.85 1.49 -11.09
C VAL A 52 9.34 1.60 -11.25
N GLU A 53 8.86 1.59 -12.49
CA GLU A 53 7.43 1.64 -12.80
C GLU A 53 6.70 0.43 -12.18
N ARG A 54 7.25 -0.77 -12.35
CA ARG A 54 6.68 -2.00 -11.80
C ARG A 54 6.75 -2.04 -10.27
N TRP A 55 7.84 -1.57 -9.70
CA TRP A 55 8.03 -1.50 -8.25
C TRP A 55 7.02 -0.57 -7.58
N VAL A 56 6.79 0.62 -8.13
CA VAL A 56 5.72 1.53 -7.68
C VAL A 56 4.35 0.83 -7.74
N GLU A 57 4.06 0.17 -8.87
CA GLU A 57 2.80 -0.54 -9.06
C GLU A 57 2.60 -1.66 -8.03
N ASN A 58 3.64 -2.45 -7.74
CA ASN A 58 3.65 -3.52 -6.75
C ASN A 58 3.30 -3.01 -5.35
N ILE A 59 3.96 -1.94 -4.91
CA ILE A 59 3.72 -1.33 -3.61
C ILE A 59 2.26 -0.88 -3.49
N VAL A 60 1.75 -0.14 -4.49
CA VAL A 60 0.38 0.37 -4.49
C VAL A 60 -0.63 -0.78 -4.50
N ASN A 61 -0.48 -1.76 -5.39
CA ASN A 61 -1.39 -2.90 -5.49
C ASN A 61 -1.42 -3.72 -4.19
N SER A 62 -0.25 -3.99 -3.60
CA SER A 62 -0.16 -4.73 -2.34
C SER A 62 -0.88 -4.00 -1.20
N SER A 63 -0.78 -2.66 -1.14
CA SER A 63 -1.49 -1.88 -0.13
C SER A 63 -3.02 -1.94 -0.29
N ILE A 64 -3.53 -1.95 -1.53
CA ILE A 64 -4.95 -2.11 -1.83
C ILE A 64 -5.44 -3.50 -1.38
N ASP A 65 -4.67 -4.55 -1.67
CA ASP A 65 -5.03 -5.93 -1.30
C ASP A 65 -5.06 -6.11 0.22
N ILE A 66 -4.06 -5.57 0.93
CA ILE A 66 -4.03 -5.55 2.39
C ILE A 66 -5.25 -4.82 2.94
N ALA A 67 -5.53 -3.61 2.44
CA ALA A 67 -6.66 -2.81 2.90
C ALA A 67 -8.00 -3.54 2.67
N ARG A 68 -8.16 -4.19 1.51
CA ARG A 68 -9.35 -5.00 1.20
C ARG A 68 -9.53 -6.14 2.19
N ILE A 69 -8.47 -6.91 2.45
CA ILE A 69 -8.50 -8.03 3.40
C ILE A 69 -8.95 -7.54 4.79
N ILE A 70 -8.40 -6.42 5.23
CA ILE A 70 -8.70 -5.85 6.55
C ILE A 70 -10.16 -5.37 6.63
N LEU A 71 -10.63 -4.59 5.65
CA LEU A 71 -12.01 -4.09 5.66
C LEU A 71 -13.04 -5.23 5.66
N VAL A 72 -12.84 -6.26 4.82
CA VAL A 72 -13.70 -7.44 4.80
C VAL A 72 -13.66 -8.18 6.14
N SER A 73 -12.48 -8.23 6.78
CA SER A 73 -12.32 -8.86 8.10
C SER A 73 -13.04 -8.10 9.22
N GLU A 74 -13.16 -6.77 9.09
CA GLU A 74 -13.95 -5.92 9.98
C GLU A 74 -15.45 -5.93 9.65
N GLY A 75 -15.87 -6.62 8.59
CA GLY A 75 -17.27 -6.64 8.13
C GLY A 75 -17.72 -5.30 7.53
N LEU A 76 -16.77 -4.49 7.06
CA LEU A 76 -17.06 -3.22 6.39
C LEU A 76 -17.35 -3.47 4.90
N ASN A 77 -18.28 -2.69 4.34
CA ASN A 77 -18.55 -2.70 2.91
C ASN A 77 -17.34 -2.17 2.15
N LEU A 78 -17.06 -2.78 1.00
CA LEU A 78 -16.00 -2.32 0.12
C LEU A 78 -16.53 -1.17 -0.75
N PRO A 79 -15.85 -0.01 -0.76
CA PRO A 79 -16.17 1.07 -1.69
C PRO A 79 -15.93 0.65 -3.15
N ASP A 80 -16.54 1.40 -4.07
CA ASP A 80 -16.42 1.14 -5.51
C ASP A 80 -15.03 1.47 -6.07
N THR A 81 -14.30 2.39 -5.41
CA THR A 81 -12.97 2.82 -5.86
C THR A 81 -11.86 2.38 -4.92
N TYR A 82 -10.68 2.06 -5.48
CA TYR A 82 -9.49 1.73 -4.70
C TYR A 82 -9.00 2.87 -3.81
N LYS A 83 -9.23 4.11 -4.23
CA LYS A 83 -8.90 5.29 -3.44
C LYS A 83 -9.75 5.34 -2.16
N GLU A 84 -11.05 5.16 -2.29
CA GLU A 84 -11.97 5.13 -1.14
C GLU A 84 -11.69 3.91 -0.26
N LEU A 85 -11.40 2.76 -0.86
CA LEU A 85 -11.01 1.54 -0.14
C LEU A 85 -9.83 1.81 0.81
N ILE A 86 -8.76 2.46 0.35
CA ILE A 86 -7.65 2.82 1.24
C ILE A 86 -8.09 3.86 2.29
N ASN A 87 -8.89 4.86 1.91
CA ASN A 87 -9.36 5.87 2.88
C ASN A 87 -10.21 5.27 4.01
N SER A 88 -10.99 4.22 3.73
CA SER A 88 -11.82 3.52 4.72
C SER A 88 -11.02 2.85 5.83
N LEU A 89 -9.70 2.67 5.66
CA LEU A 89 -8.84 2.23 6.76
C LEU A 89 -8.88 3.18 7.96
N SER A 90 -9.10 4.48 7.74
CA SER A 90 -9.24 5.47 8.82
C SER A 90 -10.42 5.20 9.76
N CYS A 91 -11.37 4.36 9.37
CA CYS A 91 -12.46 3.92 10.25
C CYS A 91 -12.03 2.84 11.25
N ILE A 92 -10.81 2.30 11.12
CA ILE A 92 -10.27 1.24 11.95
C ILE A 92 -9.25 1.85 12.92
N PRO A 93 -9.41 1.71 14.25
CA PRO A 93 -8.56 2.37 15.23
C PRO A 93 -7.04 2.15 15.05
N ASN A 94 -6.63 0.96 14.56
CA ASN A 94 -5.22 0.64 14.30
C ASN A 94 -4.54 1.51 13.21
N PHE A 95 -5.34 2.19 12.40
CA PHE A 95 -4.90 2.96 11.24
C PHE A 95 -5.11 4.46 11.42
N ASN A 96 -5.49 4.94 12.61
CA ASN A 96 -5.64 6.37 12.89
C ASN A 96 -4.36 7.17 12.65
N ASP A 97 -3.21 6.59 12.96
CA ASP A 97 -1.90 7.22 12.76
C ASP A 97 -1.37 7.05 11.32
N VAL A 98 -2.09 6.30 10.47
CA VAL A 98 -1.75 6.14 9.06
C VAL A 98 -2.41 7.27 8.29
N ASN A 99 -1.60 8.02 7.53
CA ASN A 99 -2.11 9.05 6.63
C ASN A 99 -2.76 8.41 5.38
N SER A 100 -3.94 7.80 5.59
CA SER A 100 -4.70 7.04 4.59
C SER A 100 -5.08 7.90 3.39
N LYS A 101 -5.26 9.21 3.59
CA LYS A 101 -5.50 10.18 2.50
C LYS A 101 -4.30 10.32 1.57
N LYS A 102 -3.08 10.39 2.13
CA LYS A 102 -1.85 10.43 1.34
C LYS A 102 -1.60 9.08 0.67
N LEU A 103 -1.81 7.98 1.40
CA LEU A 103 -1.66 6.62 0.87
C LEU A 103 -2.60 6.36 -0.31
N SER A 104 -3.86 6.77 -0.21
CA SER A 104 -4.84 6.65 -1.29
C SER A 104 -4.55 7.57 -2.48
N GLY A 105 -3.75 8.62 -2.29
CA GLY A 105 -3.24 9.47 -3.38
C GLY A 105 -2.44 8.67 -4.40
N TRP A 106 -1.63 7.71 -3.95
CA TRP A 106 -0.79 6.87 -4.82
C TRP A 106 -1.57 5.88 -5.68
N VAL A 107 -2.84 5.61 -5.35
CA VAL A 107 -3.73 4.83 -6.22
C VAL A 107 -3.92 5.53 -7.58
N LYS A 108 -3.88 6.87 -7.62
CA LYS A 108 -3.96 7.62 -8.89
C LYS A 108 -2.72 7.41 -9.76
N LEU A 109 -1.55 7.19 -9.16
CA LEU A 109 -0.31 6.95 -9.89
C LEU A 109 -0.43 5.72 -10.78
N ARG A 110 -1.12 4.66 -10.31
CA ARG A 110 -1.45 3.49 -11.13
C ARG A 110 -2.25 3.86 -12.39
N ASN A 111 -3.15 4.83 -12.32
CA ASN A 111 -3.94 5.25 -13.48
C ASN A 111 -3.10 6.08 -14.46
N ILE A 112 -2.26 6.99 -13.95
CA ILE A 112 -1.33 7.81 -14.74
C ILE A 112 -0.34 6.91 -15.51
N MET A 113 0.15 5.86 -14.86
CA MET A 113 1.08 4.89 -15.44
C MET A 113 0.51 4.10 -16.62
N VAL A 114 -0.81 3.90 -16.66
CA VAL A 114 -1.50 3.16 -17.72
C VAL A 114 -1.92 4.07 -18.88
N HIS A 115 -2.10 5.37 -18.65
CA HIS A 115 -2.80 6.25 -19.59
C HIS A 115 -2.11 7.57 -19.99
N GLU A 116 -1.04 8.04 -19.32
CA GLU A 116 -0.48 9.38 -19.56
C GLU A 116 0.95 9.44 -20.16
N TYR A 117 1.27 10.59 -20.78
CA TYR A 117 2.55 10.91 -21.45
C TYR A 117 3.78 10.84 -20.53
N LEU A 118 4.98 10.75 -21.11
CA LEU A 118 6.24 10.51 -20.39
C LEU A 118 6.54 11.51 -19.25
N ASP A 119 6.26 12.80 -19.44
CA ASP A 119 6.66 13.86 -18.50
C ASP A 119 5.88 13.83 -17.17
N ILE A 120 4.56 13.59 -17.23
CA ILE A 120 3.71 13.50 -16.02
C ILE A 120 4.02 12.24 -15.21
N ARG A 121 4.48 11.18 -15.89
CA ARG A 121 4.89 9.93 -15.23
C ARG A 121 6.15 10.13 -14.40
N TRP A 122 7.17 10.79 -14.93
CA TRP A 122 8.42 10.99 -14.20
C TRP A 122 8.21 11.81 -12.90
N SER A 123 7.52 12.95 -12.99
CA SER A 123 7.28 13.81 -11.82
C SER A 123 6.57 13.04 -10.70
N SER A 124 5.56 12.25 -11.06
CA SER A 124 4.80 11.44 -10.11
C SER A 124 5.63 10.30 -9.50
N ILE A 125 6.50 9.65 -10.28
CA ILE A 125 7.43 8.62 -9.77
C ILE A 125 8.45 9.23 -8.84
N LYS A 126 9.01 10.40 -9.18
CA LYS A 126 10.00 11.06 -8.33
C LYS A 126 9.38 11.51 -7.00
N GLU A 127 8.17 12.06 -7.05
CA GLU A 127 7.39 12.41 -5.86
C GLU A 127 7.15 11.15 -5.00
N PHE A 128 6.68 10.05 -5.62
CA PHE A 128 6.48 8.78 -4.94
C PHE A 128 7.76 8.33 -4.22
N ILE A 129 8.90 8.21 -4.92
CA ILE A 129 10.18 7.79 -4.33
C ILE A 129 10.54 8.65 -3.11
N SER A 130 10.35 9.96 -3.20
CA SER A 130 10.75 10.90 -2.15
C SER A 130 9.87 10.88 -0.90
N GLU A 131 8.58 10.55 -1.04
CA GLU A 131 7.61 10.74 0.03
C GLU A 131 7.02 9.44 0.59
N SER A 132 7.08 8.35 -0.17
CA SER A 132 6.27 7.16 0.11
C SER A 132 6.89 6.19 1.12
N LYS A 133 8.23 6.15 1.26
CA LYS A 133 8.92 5.24 2.19
C LYS A 133 8.38 5.31 3.64
N PRO A 134 8.43 6.47 4.33
CA PRO A 134 7.94 6.55 5.72
C PRO A 134 6.44 6.27 5.82
N LEU A 135 5.69 6.58 4.76
CA LEU A 135 4.25 6.37 4.70
C LEU A 135 3.90 4.87 4.66
N TYR A 136 4.57 4.11 3.79
CA TYR A 136 4.36 2.66 3.68
C TYR A 136 4.98 1.88 4.85
N GLU A 137 6.08 2.35 5.45
CA GLU A 137 6.63 1.77 6.68
C GLU A 137 5.65 1.90 7.85
N ASN A 138 5.06 3.09 8.02
CA ASN A 138 4.03 3.31 9.05
C ASN A 138 2.77 2.46 8.78
N PHE A 139 2.32 2.40 7.52
CA PHE A 139 1.22 1.52 7.14
C PHE A 139 1.52 0.05 7.48
N LEU A 140 2.70 -0.47 7.11
CA LEU A 140 3.12 -1.84 7.40
C LEU A 140 3.18 -2.12 8.91
N LYS A 141 3.63 -1.15 9.70
CA LYS A 141 3.63 -1.22 11.17
C LYS A 141 2.21 -1.37 11.72
N SER A 142 1.27 -0.54 11.27
CA SER A 142 -0.14 -0.63 11.67
C SER A 142 -0.79 -1.97 11.27
N VAL A 143 -0.48 -2.49 10.08
CA VAL A 143 -0.97 -3.79 9.62
C VAL A 143 -0.45 -4.95 10.48
N LYS A 144 0.84 -4.92 10.87
CA LYS A 144 1.41 -5.93 11.77
C LYS A 144 0.77 -5.88 13.15
N LYS A 145 0.61 -4.69 13.73
CA LYS A 145 -0.10 -4.50 15.01
C LYS A 145 -1.54 -5.01 14.95
N TYR A 146 -2.24 -4.75 13.84
CA TYR A 146 -3.58 -5.28 13.60
C TYR A 146 -3.59 -6.82 13.61
N LEU A 147 -2.64 -7.45 12.91
CA LEU A 147 -2.52 -8.90 12.83
C LEU A 147 -2.22 -9.55 14.19
N GLU A 148 -1.36 -8.95 15.00
CA GLU A 148 -1.00 -9.41 16.36
C GLU A 148 -2.23 -9.44 17.28
N LEU A 149 -2.98 -8.34 17.34
CA LEU A 149 -4.21 -8.23 18.15
C LEU A 149 -5.28 -9.26 17.78
N ARG A 150 -5.29 -9.72 16.52
CA ARG A 150 -6.23 -10.72 16.00
C ARG A 150 -5.72 -12.17 16.14
N THR A 151 -4.47 -12.34 16.58
CA THR A 151 -3.81 -13.64 16.78
C THR A 151 -3.78 -14.06 18.25
N ASP A 152 -3.66 -13.12 19.19
CA ASP A 152 -3.32 -13.41 20.59
C ASP A 152 -4.50 -13.67 21.54
N LYS A 153 -5.63 -14.18 21.04
CA LYS A 153 -6.75 -14.58 21.91
C LYS A 153 -7.03 -16.08 21.76
N LYS A 154 -6.42 -16.87 22.65
CA LYS A 154 -6.94 -18.15 23.11
C LYS A 154 -8.14 -17.92 24.02
#